data_AF-L7LV04-F1
#
_entry.id   AF-L7LV04-F1
#
_cell.length_a   1.000
_cell.length_b   1.000
_cell.length_c   1.000
_cell.angle_alpha   90.00
_cell.angle_beta   90.00
_cell.angle_gamma   90.00
#
_symmetry.space_group_name_H-M   'P 1'
#
loop_
_entity.id
_entity.type
_entity.pdbx_description
1 polymer ?
#
loop_
_entity_poly.entity_id
_entity_poly.type
_entity_poly.pdbx_seq_one_letter_code
_entity_poly.pdbx_strand_id
1 'polypeptide(L)'
;MAAVKATSLSDLKSTLSGFRVIGIDEGQFFPDIVEFAEYMADTGKVVVIAALDGTYQRQGFPSILTLVPLSESVIKLSAVCMVCYAEAAYTKRRGQEKEVEVIGGADKYMAVCRTCYSQDDDVPSKEC
;
A
#
# COMPACT_ATOMS: atom_id res chain seq x y z
N MET A 1 16.13 3.22 -15.84
CA MET A 1 16.78 3.82 -14.65
C MET A 1 16.52 2.90 -13.46
N ALA A 2 17.45 2.79 -12.51
CA ALA A 2 17.23 1.97 -11.31
C ALA A 2 16.34 2.72 -10.29
N ALA A 3 15.66 1.98 -9.42
CA ALA A 3 14.89 2.57 -8.32
C ALA A 3 15.82 3.27 -7.32
N VAL A 4 15.38 4.43 -6.81
CA VAL A 4 16.10 5.19 -5.78
C VAL A 4 15.44 4.92 -4.44
N LYS A 5 16.21 4.39 -3.49
CA LYS A 5 15.72 4.20 -2.12
C LYS A 5 15.67 5.54 -1.41
N ALA A 6 14.60 5.77 -0.66
CA ALA A 6 14.43 6.98 0.14
C ALA A 6 13.67 6.66 1.42
N THR A 7 13.85 7.52 2.42
CA THR A 7 13.04 7.57 3.65
C THR A 7 12.16 8.81 3.70
N SER A 8 12.50 9.84 2.92
CA SER A 8 11.72 11.05 2.68
C SER A 8 11.79 11.38 1.19
N LEU A 9 10.65 11.73 0.61
CA LEU A 9 10.56 12.10 -0.80
C LEU A 9 11.07 13.52 -1.06
N SER A 10 10.99 14.39 -0.05
CA SER A 10 11.42 15.78 -0.11
C SER A 10 12.90 15.94 -0.47
N ASP A 11 13.76 15.03 -0.03
CA ASP A 11 15.19 15.01 -0.34
C ASP A 11 15.48 14.82 -1.84
N LEU A 12 14.52 14.28 -2.60
CA LEU A 12 14.67 13.99 -4.02
C LEU A 12 14.12 15.09 -4.93
N LYS A 13 13.47 16.13 -4.40
CA LYS A 13 12.76 17.16 -5.21
C LYS A 13 13.64 17.76 -6.32
N SER A 14 14.88 18.14 -6.00
CA SER A 14 15.82 18.74 -6.96
C SER A 14 16.24 17.77 -8.06
N THR A 15 16.51 16.53 -7.69
CA THR A 15 16.92 15.44 -8.59
C THR A 15 15.81 15.07 -9.57
N LEU A 16 14.55 15.21 -9.17
CA LEU A 16 13.38 14.83 -9.96
C LEU A 16 12.91 15.89 -10.95
N SER A 17 13.52 17.09 -10.95
CA SER A 17 13.16 18.22 -11.81
C SER A 17 13.11 17.85 -13.31
N GLY A 18 14.10 17.10 -13.80
CA GLY A 18 14.21 16.68 -15.21
C GLY A 18 13.28 15.54 -15.64
N PHE A 19 12.48 14.97 -14.72
CA PHE A 19 11.61 13.84 -15.00
C PHE A 19 10.16 14.27 -15.21
N ARG A 20 9.48 13.65 -16.18
CA ARG A 20 8.05 13.90 -16.46
C ARG A 20 7.12 13.00 -15.66
N VAL A 21 7.57 11.79 -15.31
CA VAL A 21 6.79 10.77 -14.61
C VAL A 21 7.56 10.33 -13.38
N ILE A 22 6.88 10.24 -12.25
CA ILE A 22 7.43 9.80 -10.97
C ILE A 22 6.59 8.61 -10.48
N GLY A 23 7.24 7.45 -10.31
CA GLY A 23 6.64 6.29 -9.67
C GLY A 23 7.09 6.20 -8.22
N ILE A 24 6.16 6.07 -7.29
CA ILE A 24 6.40 5.89 -5.86
C ILE A 24 5.85 4.52 -5.47
N ASP A 25 6.73 3.64 -5.01
CA ASP A 25 6.37 2.30 -4.55
C ASP A 25 6.34 2.28 -3.01
N GLU A 26 5.51 1.42 -2.43
CA GLU A 26 5.30 1.31 -0.97
C GLU A 26 4.97 2.67 -0.31
N GLY A 27 4.10 3.45 -0.95
CA GLY A 27 3.78 4.84 -0.59
C GLY A 27 3.40 5.06 0.88
N GLN A 28 2.84 4.04 1.55
CA GLN A 28 2.40 4.12 2.93
C GLN A 28 3.54 4.37 3.93
N PHE A 29 4.79 4.12 3.56
CA PHE A 29 5.96 4.36 4.42
C PHE A 29 6.52 5.78 4.31
N PHE A 30 5.98 6.62 3.42
CA PHE A 30 6.46 7.99 3.23
C PHE A 30 5.54 9.00 3.94
N PRO A 31 5.99 9.61 5.06
CA PRO A 31 5.15 10.54 5.81
C PRO A 31 4.89 11.85 5.05
N ASP A 32 5.75 12.20 4.09
CA ASP A 32 5.67 13.41 3.28
C ASP A 32 5.02 13.20 1.91
N ILE A 33 4.41 12.02 1.66
CA ILE A 33 3.88 11.66 0.34
C ILE A 33 2.76 12.57 -0.16
N VAL A 34 1.91 13.08 0.74
CA VAL A 34 0.77 13.94 0.37
C VAL A 34 1.29 15.27 -0.20
N GLU A 35 2.10 15.99 0.58
CA GLU A 35 2.67 17.27 0.15
C GLU A 35 3.56 17.09 -1.09
N PHE A 36 4.33 16.01 -1.13
CA PHE A 36 5.20 15.72 -2.26
C PHE A 36 4.43 15.46 -3.55
N ALA A 37 3.40 14.60 -3.50
CA ALA A 37 2.61 14.24 -4.66
C ALA A 37 1.86 15.44 -5.24
N GLU A 38 1.22 16.23 -4.38
CA GLU A 38 0.50 17.44 -4.78
C GLU A 38 1.44 18.44 -5.46
N TYR A 39 2.57 18.75 -4.83
CA TYR A 39 3.55 19.67 -5.39
C TYR A 39 4.08 19.18 -6.75
N MET A 40 4.38 17.89 -6.88
CA MET A 40 4.89 17.35 -8.14
C MET A 40 3.82 17.39 -9.24
N ALA A 41 2.56 17.05 -8.91
CA ALA A 41 1.45 17.14 -9.84
C ALA A 41 1.20 18.59 -10.30
N ASP A 42 1.22 19.56 -9.38
CA ASP A 42 1.09 21.00 -9.67
C ASP A 42 2.20 21.51 -10.60
N THR A 43 3.39 20.93 -10.54
CA THR A 43 4.49 21.24 -11.48
C THR A 43 4.34 20.56 -12.86
N GLY A 44 3.20 19.92 -13.13
CA GLY A 44 2.87 19.28 -14.40
C GLY A 44 3.46 17.89 -14.58
N LYS A 45 3.88 17.22 -13.49
CA LYS A 45 4.40 15.85 -13.54
C LYS A 45 3.28 14.84 -13.35
N VAL A 46 3.44 13.66 -13.96
CA VAL A 46 2.56 12.51 -13.70
C VAL A 46 3.11 11.75 -12.51
N VAL A 47 2.34 11.68 -11.43
CA VAL A 47 2.71 10.95 -10.21
C VAL A 47 1.87 9.67 -10.14
N VAL A 48 2.54 8.52 -10.01
CA VAL A 48 1.89 7.21 -9.86
C VAL A 48 2.33 6.59 -8.55
N ILE A 49 1.38 6.26 -7.68
CA ILE A 49 1.66 5.78 -6.33
C ILE A 49 1.08 4.37 -6.18
N ALA A 50 1.94 3.41 -5.85
CA ALA A 50 1.55 2.10 -5.35
C ALA A 50 1.67 2.11 -3.83
N ALA A 51 0.59 1.77 -3.13
CA ALA A 51 0.57 1.75 -1.67
C ALA A 51 -0.50 0.79 -1.14
N LEU A 52 -0.34 0.39 0.11
CA LEU A 52 -1.41 -0.24 0.88
C LEU A 52 -2.40 0.82 1.38
N ASP A 53 -3.69 0.59 1.19
CA ASP A 53 -4.74 1.48 1.71
C ASP A 53 -5.05 1.19 3.19
N GLY A 54 -4.78 -0.02 3.67
CA GLY A 54 -5.00 -0.43 5.06
C GLY A 54 -3.93 -1.35 5.63
N THR A 55 -3.78 -1.29 6.95
CA THR A 55 -2.89 -2.14 7.75
C THR A 55 -3.43 -3.58 7.85
N TYR A 56 -2.66 -4.46 8.50
CA TYR A 56 -3.12 -5.82 8.82
C TYR A 56 -4.38 -5.88 9.70
N GLN A 57 -4.73 -4.76 10.38
CA GLN A 57 -5.93 -4.61 11.20
C GLN A 57 -7.09 -3.97 10.42
N ARG A 58 -6.91 -3.73 9.10
CA ARG A 58 -7.81 -2.97 8.22
C ARG A 58 -8.06 -1.53 8.69
N GLN A 59 -7.11 -0.97 9.43
CA GLN A 59 -7.07 0.46 9.71
C GLN A 59 -6.43 1.18 8.53
N GLY A 60 -7.02 2.26 8.06
CA GLY A 60 -6.49 3.00 6.91
C GLY A 60 -5.11 3.59 7.19
N PHE A 61 -4.25 3.64 6.18
CA PHE A 61 -3.04 4.46 6.23
C PHE A 61 -3.44 5.93 6.00
N PRO A 62 -3.32 6.83 7.00
CA PRO A 62 -3.89 8.17 6.89
C PRO A 62 -3.38 8.96 5.68
N SER A 63 -2.07 8.92 5.42
CA SER A 63 -1.45 9.60 4.28
C SER A 63 -2.00 9.12 2.94
N ILE A 64 -2.20 7.80 2.79
CA ILE A 64 -2.75 7.21 1.57
C ILE A 64 -4.21 7.56 1.38
N LEU A 65 -5.01 7.55 2.46
CA LEU A 65 -6.42 7.94 2.36
C LEU A 65 -6.59 9.45 2.09
N THR A 66 -5.67 10.29 2.55
CA THR A 66 -5.64 11.72 2.22
C THR A 66 -5.34 11.98 0.74
N LEU A 67 -4.61 11.08 0.05
CA LEU A 67 -4.36 11.20 -1.39
C LEU A 67 -5.60 10.92 -2.25
N VAL A 68 -6.55 10.12 -1.77
CA VAL A 68 -7.74 9.73 -2.54
C VAL A 68 -8.52 10.91 -3.14
N PRO A 69 -8.89 11.97 -2.37
CA PRO A 69 -9.57 13.14 -2.93
C PRO A 69 -8.68 14.03 -3.81
N LEU A 70 -7.36 13.88 -3.73
CA LEU A 70 -6.39 14.65 -4.53
C LEU A 70 -6.04 13.95 -5.85
N SER A 71 -6.38 12.66 -5.98
CA SER A 71 -5.99 11.84 -7.13
C SER A 71 -7.01 11.92 -8.26
N GLU A 72 -6.56 12.09 -9.50
CA GLU A 72 -7.45 11.98 -10.67
C GLU A 72 -7.94 10.54 -10.91
N SER A 73 -7.20 9.54 -10.44
CA SER A 73 -7.56 8.13 -10.57
C SER A 73 -7.13 7.32 -9.35
N VAL A 74 -8.04 6.48 -8.85
CA VAL A 74 -7.77 5.56 -7.74
C VAL A 74 -8.27 4.18 -8.15
N ILE A 75 -7.37 3.19 -8.12
CA ILE A 75 -7.69 1.79 -8.41
C ILE A 75 -7.29 0.95 -7.20
N LYS A 76 -8.26 0.28 -6.59
CA LYS A 76 -8.00 -0.73 -5.57
C LYS A 76 -7.90 -2.10 -6.23
N LEU A 77 -6.70 -2.65 -6.27
CA LEU A 77 -6.45 -3.98 -6.81
C LEU A 77 -6.86 -5.05 -5.79
N SER A 78 -7.26 -6.21 -6.30
CA SER A 78 -7.48 -7.41 -5.50
C SER A 78 -6.42 -8.47 -5.78
N ALA A 79 -6.27 -9.37 -4.81
CA ALA A 79 -5.40 -10.54 -4.88
C ALA A 79 -6.23 -11.83 -4.88
N VAL A 80 -5.56 -12.98 -4.82
CA VAL A 80 -6.21 -14.27 -4.60
C VAL A 80 -6.08 -14.66 -3.13
N CYS A 81 -7.18 -15.07 -2.51
CA CYS A 81 -7.22 -15.52 -1.13
C CYS A 81 -6.36 -16.76 -0.96
N MET A 82 -5.39 -16.71 -0.04
CA MET A 82 -4.47 -17.81 0.23
C MET A 82 -5.10 -18.95 1.05
N VAL A 83 -6.39 -18.86 1.39
CA VAL A 83 -7.14 -19.89 2.15
C VAL A 83 -8.19 -20.57 1.26
N CYS A 84 -9.10 -19.79 0.68
CA CYS A 84 -10.24 -20.29 -0.07
C CYS A 84 -10.14 -20.07 -1.59
N TYR A 85 -9.08 -19.41 -2.08
CA TYR A 85 -8.83 -19.12 -3.50
C TYR A 85 -9.85 -18.19 -4.19
N ALA A 86 -10.79 -17.59 -3.45
CA ALA A 86 -11.64 -16.50 -3.94
C ALA A 86 -10.86 -15.16 -4.03
N GLU A 87 -11.53 -14.09 -4.45
CA GLU A 87 -10.96 -12.74 -4.45
C GLU A 87 -10.60 -12.26 -3.03
N ALA A 88 -9.41 -11.68 -2.87
CA ALA A 88 -8.89 -11.17 -1.61
C ALA A 88 -8.65 -9.67 -1.67
N ALA A 89 -9.16 -8.96 -0.66
CA ALA A 89 -9.06 -7.51 -0.54
C ALA A 89 -8.31 -7.05 0.72
N TYR A 90 -7.82 -7.99 1.53
CA TYR A 90 -7.19 -7.70 2.83
C TYR A 90 -5.89 -8.47 3.01
N THR A 91 -5.00 -7.88 3.80
CA THR A 91 -3.79 -8.51 4.29
C THR A 91 -3.99 -8.95 5.72
N LYS A 92 -3.83 -10.25 6.02
CA LYS A 92 -3.82 -10.79 7.38
C LYS A 92 -2.38 -11.09 7.79
N ARG A 93 -2.03 -10.76 9.04
CA ARG A 93 -0.75 -11.12 9.64
C ARG A 93 -0.82 -12.53 10.24
N ARG A 94 0.21 -13.33 9.98
CA ARG A 94 0.34 -14.71 10.49
C ARG A 94 0.92 -14.79 11.91
N GLY A 95 1.79 -13.83 12.26
CA GLY A 95 2.44 -13.77 13.56
C GLY A 95 1.68 -12.98 14.62
N GLN A 96 2.23 -12.93 15.84
CA GLN A 96 1.63 -12.26 17.01
C GLN A 96 2.16 -10.83 17.24
N GLU A 97 3.06 -10.35 16.37
CA GLU A 97 3.58 -8.99 16.41
C GLU A 97 2.44 -7.96 16.32
N LYS A 98 2.56 -6.87 17.07
CA LYS A 98 1.49 -5.85 17.20
C LYS A 98 1.84 -4.53 16.52
N GLU A 99 3.08 -4.37 16.11
CA GLU A 99 3.62 -3.21 15.42
C GLU A 99 2.95 -3.07 14.06
N VAL A 100 2.55 -1.86 13.66
CA VAL A 100 1.92 -1.65 12.34
C VAL A 100 2.90 -1.97 11.22
N GLU A 101 4.14 -1.51 11.36
CA GLU A 101 5.20 -1.70 10.39
C GLU A 101 6.06 -2.91 10.78
N VAL A 102 5.83 -4.03 10.10
CA VAL A 102 6.72 -5.20 10.18
C VAL A 102 7.05 -5.61 8.76
N ILE A 103 8.32 -5.41 8.37
CA ILE A 103 8.80 -5.77 7.04
C ILE A 103 8.83 -7.30 6.91
N GLY A 104 8.25 -7.80 5.83
CA GLY A 104 8.14 -9.22 5.51
C GLY A 104 7.20 -9.43 4.32
N GLY A 105 7.24 -10.63 3.75
CA GLY A 105 6.41 -11.01 2.61
C GLY A 105 5.41 -12.10 3.01
N ALA A 106 5.34 -13.15 2.19
CA ALA A 106 4.43 -14.29 2.40
C ALA A 106 4.73 -15.11 3.67
N ASP A 107 5.92 -14.95 4.26
CA ASP A 107 6.31 -15.53 5.54
C ASP A 107 5.53 -14.91 6.71
N LYS A 108 5.19 -13.61 6.63
CA LYS A 108 4.49 -12.89 7.70
C LYS A 108 3.05 -12.54 7.37
N TYR A 109 2.71 -12.48 6.10
CA TYR A 109 1.43 -11.98 5.63
C TYR A 109 0.75 -12.92 4.65
N MET A 110 -0.58 -12.79 4.57
CA MET A 110 -1.40 -13.51 3.60
C MET A 110 -2.52 -12.62 3.07
N ALA A 111 -2.77 -12.69 1.77
CA ALA A 111 -3.95 -12.07 1.17
C ALA A 111 -5.18 -12.92 1.48
N VAL A 112 -6.26 -12.31 1.98
CA VAL A 112 -7.47 -13.02 2.41
C VAL A 112 -8.78 -12.38 1.95
N CYS A 113 -9.76 -13.25 1.70
CA CYS A 113 -11.19 -12.97 1.56
C CYS A 113 -11.74 -12.31 2.85
N ARG A 114 -12.89 -11.64 2.77
CA ARG A 114 -13.57 -11.03 3.94
C ARG A 114 -13.85 -12.04 5.05
N THR A 115 -14.34 -13.22 4.69
CA THR A 115 -14.66 -14.30 5.64
C THR A 115 -13.38 -14.87 6.25
N CYS A 116 -12.38 -15.23 5.44
CA CYS A 116 -11.10 -15.78 5.93
C CYS A 116 -10.30 -14.80 6.80
N TYR A 117 -10.48 -13.48 6.64
CA TYR A 117 -9.88 -12.50 7.55
C TYR A 117 -10.39 -12.65 9.00
N SER A 118 -11.69 -12.97 9.14
CA SER A 118 -12.37 -13.07 10.44
C SER A 118 -12.32 -14.47 11.04
N GLN A 119 -11.75 -15.45 10.35
CA GLN A 119 -11.57 -16.81 10.84
C GLN A 119 -10.17 -16.98 11.42
N ASP A 120 -10.03 -17.88 12.39
CA ASP A 120 -8.72 -18.37 12.84
C ASP A 120 -8.08 -19.23 11.75
N ASP A 121 -6.75 -19.32 11.73
CA ASP A 121 -5.99 -19.99 10.67
C ASP A 121 -6.26 -21.51 10.58
N ASP A 122 -6.91 -22.09 11.60
CA ASP A 122 -7.21 -23.53 11.71
C ASP A 122 -8.62 -23.93 11.23
N VAL A 123 -9.44 -23.01 10.71
CA VAL A 123 -10.80 -23.33 10.26
C VAL A 123 -10.78 -23.92 8.83
N PRO A 124 -11.25 -25.16 8.59
CA PRO A 124 -11.22 -25.76 7.27
C PRO A 124 -12.08 -24.99 6.26
N SER A 125 -11.58 -24.97 5.02
CA SER A 125 -11.98 -24.22 3.83
C SER A 125 -13.40 -24.48 3.26
N LYS A 126 -14.41 -24.63 4.11
CA LYS A 126 -15.80 -24.79 3.65
C LYS A 126 -16.52 -23.45 3.67
N GLU A 127 -16.52 -22.83 2.48
CA GLU A 127 -17.36 -21.71 2.03
C GLU A 127 -17.02 -20.33 2.64
N CYS A 128 -16.07 -19.61 2.00
CA CYS A 128 -16.37 -18.23 1.56
C CYS A 128 -17.33 -18.39 0.36
#